data_AF-A0A1B6ADF9-F1
#
_entry.id   AF-A0A1B6ADF9-F1
#
_cell.length_a   1.000
_cell.length_b   1.000
_cell.length_c   1.000
_cell.angle_alpha   90.00
_cell.angle_beta   90.00
_cell.angle_gamma   90.00
#
_symmetry.space_group_name_H-M   'P 1'
#
loop_
_entity.id
_entity.type
_entity.pdbx_description
1 polymer ?
#
loop_
_entity_poly.entity_id
_entity_poly.type
_entity_poly.pdbx_seq_one_letter_code
_entity_poly.pdbx_strand_id
1 'polypeptide(L)'
;MVAARWSEDTVEYLVLSDSVLLLERADGSVHPVRDPRLDELPPAVRERRAAVRALPHGSAERAAAAREYTRAVEALRNAEGGFFTAAADPAVAARAVTGRTPRSGIRSLTALTDGAGRWVEVFREGTWADCVGLVAKQGPQALIDEVRAAEAADPDGTVHPRGKGRDDAAVIFVVP
;
A
#
# COMPACT_ATOMS: atom_id res chain seq x y z
N MET A 1 -3.43 -7.27 1.60
CA MET A 1 -4.78 -7.62 2.09
C MET A 1 -5.06 -6.88 3.38
N VAL A 2 -6.28 -6.41 3.57
CA VAL A 2 -6.78 -5.87 4.85
C VAL A 2 -8.05 -6.63 5.23
N ALA A 3 -8.18 -7.00 6.49
CA ALA A 3 -9.46 -7.40 7.06
C ALA A 3 -9.64 -6.72 8.41
N ALA A 4 -10.87 -6.32 8.71
CA ALA A 4 -11.25 -5.76 10.00
C ALA A 4 -12.49 -6.48 10.50
N ARG A 5 -12.48 -6.83 11.78
CA ARG A 5 -13.64 -7.37 12.50
C ARG A 5 -14.10 -6.34 13.50
N TRP A 6 -15.41 -6.15 13.50
CA TRP A 6 -16.07 -5.13 14.27
C TRP A 6 -17.04 -5.78 15.26
N SER A 7 -16.97 -5.38 16.53
CA SER A 7 -17.85 -5.83 17.61
C SER A 7 -18.47 -4.62 18.31
N GLU A 8 -19.33 -4.86 19.30
CA GLU A 8 -19.88 -3.78 20.13
C GLU A 8 -18.78 -2.96 20.82
N ASP A 9 -17.73 -3.62 21.31
CA ASP A 9 -16.71 -2.96 22.14
C ASP A 9 -15.37 -2.70 21.43
N THR A 10 -15.06 -3.46 20.38
CA THR A 10 -13.72 -3.43 19.78
C THR A 10 -13.70 -3.52 18.26
N VAL A 11 -12.65 -2.94 17.69
CA VAL A 11 -12.22 -3.15 16.31
C VAL A 11 -10.90 -3.93 16.35
N GLU A 12 -10.89 -5.05 15.65
CA GLU A 12 -9.70 -5.87 15.41
C GLU A 12 -9.36 -5.83 13.93
N TYR A 13 -8.09 -5.89 13.59
CA TYR A 13 -7.66 -5.84 12.21
C TYR A 13 -6.44 -6.70 11.96
N LEU A 14 -6.28 -7.04 10.68
CA LEU A 14 -5.05 -7.57 10.12
C LEU A 14 -4.72 -6.82 8.82
N VAL A 15 -3.43 -6.55 8.62
CA VAL A 15 -2.87 -5.95 7.41
C VAL A 15 -1.71 -6.82 6.96
N LEU A 16 -1.69 -7.17 5.69
CA LEU A 16 -0.67 -8.06 5.11
C LEU A 16 -0.19 -7.48 3.79
N SER A 17 1.12 -7.52 3.55
CA SER A 17 1.76 -6.91 2.37
C SER A 17 1.57 -5.38 2.36
N ASP A 18 1.87 -4.78 1.24
CA ASP A 18 1.68 -3.38 0.82
C ASP A 18 0.25 -2.82 0.86
N SER A 19 -0.73 -3.50 1.45
CA SER A 19 -2.02 -2.86 1.71
C SER A 19 -1.97 -1.97 2.96
N VAL A 20 -2.87 -1.00 3.03
CA VAL A 20 -2.89 0.00 4.11
C VAL A 20 -4.28 0.02 4.76
N LEU A 21 -4.32 0.03 6.10
CA LEU A 21 -5.54 0.34 6.85
C LEU A 21 -5.35 1.67 7.57
N LEU A 22 -6.20 2.64 7.27
CA LEU A 22 -6.23 3.92 7.97
C LEU A 22 -7.26 3.86 9.10
N LEU A 23 -6.81 4.12 10.33
CA LEU A 23 -7.66 4.27 11.50
C LEU A 23 -7.86 5.76 11.77
N GLU A 24 -9.03 6.30 11.47
CA GLU A 24 -9.39 7.65 11.91
C GLU A 24 -9.92 7.57 13.34
N ARG A 25 -9.28 8.30 14.25
CA ARG A 25 -9.64 8.36 15.66
C ARG A 25 -10.75 9.37 15.90
N ALA A 26 -11.42 9.24 17.06
CA ALA A 26 -12.45 10.18 17.48
C ALA A 26 -11.92 11.64 17.56
N ASP A 27 -10.64 11.83 17.90
CA ASP A 27 -9.97 13.13 17.95
C ASP A 27 -9.56 13.69 16.56
N GLY A 28 -9.83 12.95 15.48
CA GLY A 28 -9.52 13.32 14.10
C GLY A 28 -8.11 12.93 13.64
N SER A 29 -7.27 12.35 14.52
CA SER A 29 -5.98 11.81 14.09
C SER A 29 -6.15 10.59 13.19
N VAL A 30 -5.30 10.46 12.17
CA VAL A 30 -5.30 9.31 11.25
C VAL A 30 -4.02 8.52 11.42
N HIS A 31 -4.16 7.23 11.75
CA HIS A 31 -3.03 6.33 11.91
C HIS A 31 -3.01 5.27 10.80
N PRO A 32 -1.97 5.24 9.94
CA PRO A 32 -1.81 4.18 8.96
C PRO A 32 -1.22 2.93 9.63
N VAL A 33 -1.94 1.82 9.53
CA VAL A 33 -1.43 0.47 9.80
C VAL A 33 -0.91 -0.11 8.49
N ARG A 34 0.38 -0.44 8.47
CA ARG A 34 1.10 -0.95 7.30
C ARG A 34 1.97 -2.13 7.69
N ASP A 35 2.30 -2.95 6.71
CA ASP A 35 3.31 -3.99 6.83
C ASP A 35 4.67 -3.46 6.35
N PRO A 36 5.66 -3.29 7.24
CA PRO A 36 6.92 -2.64 6.86
C PRO A 36 7.85 -3.54 6.03
N ARG A 37 7.58 -4.86 5.94
CA ARG A 37 8.55 -5.84 5.38
C ARG A 37 8.92 -5.58 3.92
N LEU A 38 8.03 -5.01 3.12
CA LEU A 38 8.32 -4.61 1.74
C LEU A 38 9.18 -3.35 1.63
N ASP A 39 9.09 -2.44 2.61
CA ASP A 39 9.95 -1.25 2.70
C ASP A 39 11.34 -1.61 3.25
N GLU A 40 11.41 -2.67 4.07
CA GLU A 40 12.60 -3.09 4.81
C GLU A 40 13.36 -4.26 4.15
N LEU A 41 13.08 -4.59 2.88
CA LEU A 41 13.76 -5.65 2.13
C LEU A 41 15.29 -5.57 2.25
N PRO A 42 16.04 -6.68 2.22
CA PRO A 42 17.49 -6.70 2.43
C PRO A 42 18.25 -5.64 1.61
N PRO A 43 19.34 -5.04 2.14
CA PRO A 43 20.10 -3.98 1.45
C PRO A 43 20.43 -4.29 0.00
N ALA A 44 20.88 -5.51 -0.29
CA ALA A 44 21.22 -5.95 -1.65
C ALA A 44 20.02 -5.90 -2.64
N VAL A 45 18.78 -6.08 -2.16
CA VAL A 45 17.57 -5.95 -3.01
C VAL A 45 17.23 -4.48 -3.22
N ARG A 46 17.38 -3.64 -2.18
CA ARG A 46 17.17 -2.18 -2.30
C ARG A 46 18.20 -1.53 -3.22
N GLU A 47 19.45 -1.99 -3.20
CA GLU A 47 20.51 -1.56 -4.12
C GLU A 47 20.17 -1.89 -5.57
N ARG A 48 19.62 -3.09 -5.84
CA ARG A 48 19.11 -3.44 -7.18
C ARG A 48 17.99 -2.50 -7.62
N ARG A 49 17.05 -2.15 -6.73
CA ARG A 49 16.02 -1.14 -7.03
C ARG A 49 16.63 0.21 -7.39
N ALA A 50 17.66 0.65 -6.66
CA ALA A 50 18.37 1.89 -6.94
C ALA A 50 19.09 1.84 -8.31
N ALA A 51 19.74 0.72 -8.63
CA ALA A 51 20.39 0.51 -9.94
C ALA A 51 19.39 0.60 -11.10
N VAL A 52 18.21 -0.01 -10.98
CA VAL A 52 17.13 0.12 -11.99
C VAL A 52 16.69 1.57 -12.17
N ARG A 53 16.65 2.35 -11.09
CA ARG A 53 16.24 3.78 -11.12
C ARG A 53 17.31 4.70 -11.69
N ALA A 54 18.58 4.33 -11.60
CA ALA A 54 19.70 5.09 -12.15
C ALA A 54 19.83 4.94 -13.67
N LEU A 55 19.23 3.89 -14.26
CA LEU A 55 19.31 3.63 -15.69
C LEU A 55 18.24 4.41 -16.48
N PRO A 56 18.53 4.83 -17.73
CA PRO A 56 17.59 5.59 -18.55
C PRO A 56 16.27 4.86 -18.76
N HIS A 57 15.15 5.59 -18.72
CA HIS A 57 13.83 5.05 -19.03
C HIS A 57 13.82 4.47 -20.45
N GLY A 58 13.15 3.34 -20.66
CA GLY A 58 13.06 2.66 -21.96
C GLY A 58 14.32 1.90 -22.41
N SER A 59 15.45 2.02 -21.70
CA SER A 59 16.69 1.32 -22.09
C SER A 59 16.60 -0.20 -21.88
N ALA A 60 17.30 -0.96 -22.73
CA ALA A 60 17.38 -2.42 -22.64
C ALA A 60 18.08 -2.86 -21.34
N GLU A 61 19.06 -2.08 -20.90
CA GLU A 61 19.82 -2.24 -19.67
C GLU A 61 18.89 -2.10 -18.46
N ARG A 62 18.04 -1.06 -18.43
CA ARG A 62 17.04 -0.89 -17.37
C ARG A 62 16.07 -2.05 -17.33
N ALA A 63 15.60 -2.51 -18.50
CA ALA A 63 14.71 -3.66 -18.57
C ALA A 63 15.37 -4.95 -18.04
N ALA A 64 16.65 -5.16 -18.33
CA ALA A 64 17.42 -6.29 -17.81
C ALA A 64 17.60 -6.23 -16.29
N ALA A 65 18.03 -5.08 -15.77
CA ALA A 65 18.17 -4.85 -14.33
C ALA A 65 16.82 -4.99 -13.60
N ALA A 66 15.72 -4.54 -14.20
CA ALA A 66 14.39 -4.69 -13.63
C ALA A 66 13.98 -6.16 -13.49
N ARG A 67 14.30 -7.01 -14.48
CA ARG A 67 14.04 -8.46 -14.38
C ARG A 67 14.84 -9.10 -13.26
N GLU A 68 16.09 -8.70 -13.05
CA GLU A 68 16.91 -9.17 -11.95
C GLU A 68 16.38 -8.72 -10.59
N TYR A 69 15.99 -7.45 -10.47
CA TYR A 69 15.35 -6.91 -9.29
C TYR A 69 14.06 -7.67 -8.96
N THR A 70 13.17 -7.87 -9.94
CA THR A 70 11.93 -8.63 -9.75
C THR A 70 12.23 -10.05 -9.28
N ARG A 71 13.18 -10.77 -9.89
CA ARG A 71 13.55 -12.11 -9.42
C ARG A 71 14.05 -12.11 -7.96
N ALA A 72 14.82 -11.11 -7.57
CA ALA A 72 15.33 -10.98 -6.21
C ALA A 72 14.20 -10.68 -5.19
N VAL A 73 13.21 -9.87 -5.57
CA VAL A 73 12.02 -9.62 -4.75
C VAL A 73 11.17 -10.88 -4.64
N GLU A 74 10.88 -11.56 -5.75
CA GLU A 74 10.06 -12.77 -5.76
C GLU A 74 10.67 -13.90 -4.92
N ALA A 75 12.01 -14.01 -4.86
CA ALA A 75 12.69 -14.96 -3.99
C ALA A 75 12.45 -14.72 -2.48
N LEU A 76 11.99 -13.52 -2.10
CA LEU A 76 11.64 -13.15 -0.72
C LEU A 76 10.14 -13.25 -0.44
N ARG A 77 9.31 -13.49 -1.45
CA ARG A 77 7.86 -13.60 -1.27
C ARG A 77 7.52 -14.91 -0.55
N ASN A 78 6.80 -14.81 0.56
CA ASN A 78 6.43 -15.91 1.45
C ASN A 78 7.61 -16.74 1.98
N ALA A 79 8.83 -16.18 1.93
CA ALA A 79 10.03 -16.77 2.52
C ALA A 79 10.23 -16.24 3.95
N GLU A 80 10.85 -17.05 4.80
CA GLU A 80 11.28 -16.59 6.13
C GLU A 80 12.28 -15.43 6.00
N GLY A 81 12.12 -14.39 6.82
CA GLY A 81 12.89 -13.15 6.70
C GLY A 81 12.57 -12.29 5.47
N GLY A 82 11.56 -12.67 4.68
CA GLY A 82 11.05 -11.90 3.54
C GLY A 82 9.76 -11.13 3.85
N PHE A 83 8.90 -11.02 2.85
CA PHE A 83 7.57 -10.41 2.97
C PHE A 83 6.49 -11.43 2.62
N PHE A 84 5.25 -11.17 3.03
CA PHE A 84 4.19 -12.16 2.96
C PHE A 84 2.97 -11.63 2.23
N THR A 85 2.42 -12.43 1.32
CA THR A 85 1.20 -12.11 0.58
C THR A 85 0.21 -13.25 0.70
N ALA A 86 -1.08 -12.90 0.81
CA ALA A 86 -2.16 -13.88 0.80
C ALA A 86 -2.07 -14.66 -0.53
N ALA A 87 -1.72 -15.94 -0.42
CA ALA A 87 -1.54 -16.86 -1.53
C ALA A 87 -2.27 -18.16 -1.20
N ALA A 88 -1.86 -19.29 -1.77
CA ALA A 88 -2.50 -20.57 -1.54
C ALA A 88 -2.39 -21.09 -0.10
N ASP A 89 -1.37 -20.67 0.66
CA ASP A 89 -1.16 -21.12 2.04
C ASP A 89 -1.92 -20.21 3.04
N PRO A 90 -2.98 -20.71 3.70
CA PRO A 90 -3.73 -19.94 4.69
C PRO A 90 -2.90 -19.60 5.94
N ALA A 91 -1.81 -20.33 6.23
CA ALA A 91 -0.95 -20.04 7.38
C ALA A 91 -0.28 -18.66 7.28
N VAL A 92 -0.21 -18.08 6.07
CA VAL A 92 0.27 -16.71 5.86
C VAL A 92 -0.58 -15.67 6.61
N ALA A 93 -1.84 -15.95 6.93
CA ALA A 93 -2.66 -15.05 7.75
C ALA A 93 -2.04 -14.80 9.14
N ALA A 94 -1.35 -15.79 9.72
CA ALA A 94 -0.63 -15.64 10.99
C ALA A 94 0.60 -14.73 10.89
N ARG A 95 1.00 -14.35 9.68
CA ARG A 95 2.11 -13.42 9.41
C ARG A 95 1.64 -11.97 9.29
N ALA A 96 0.34 -11.69 9.31
CA ALA A 96 -0.17 -10.34 9.16
C ALA A 96 0.18 -9.44 10.36
N VAL A 97 0.29 -8.13 10.11
CA VAL A 97 0.31 -7.12 11.17
C VAL A 97 -1.09 -7.03 11.74
N THR A 98 -1.25 -7.34 13.02
CA THR A 98 -2.55 -7.34 13.69
C THR A 98 -2.63 -6.29 14.78
N GLY A 99 -3.84 -5.85 15.09
CA GLY A 99 -4.08 -5.02 16.27
C GLY A 99 -5.53 -5.00 16.70
N ARG A 100 -5.74 -4.46 17.90
CA ARG A 100 -7.05 -4.32 18.53
C ARG A 100 -7.15 -2.95 19.20
N THR A 101 -8.30 -2.30 19.05
CA THR A 101 -8.55 -0.99 19.64
C THR A 101 -10.00 -0.89 20.14
N PRO A 102 -10.27 -0.10 21.21
CA PRO A 102 -11.64 0.20 21.60
C PRO A 102 -12.42 0.83 20.44
N ARG A 103 -13.64 0.33 20.26
CA ARG A 103 -14.64 0.82 19.31
C ARG A 103 -14.88 2.31 19.45
N SER A 104 -15.01 2.78 20.69
CA SER A 104 -15.33 4.16 21.05
C SER A 104 -14.26 5.16 20.61
N GLY A 105 -13.04 4.70 20.35
CA GLY A 105 -11.94 5.53 19.88
C GLY A 105 -11.80 5.63 18.37
N ILE A 106 -12.65 4.95 17.58
CA ILE A 106 -12.58 4.94 16.11
C ILE A 106 -13.78 5.71 15.52
N ARG A 107 -13.45 6.67 14.66
CA ARG A 107 -14.41 7.43 13.86
C ARG A 107 -14.65 6.80 12.50
N SER A 108 -13.64 6.24 11.85
CA SER A 108 -13.80 5.56 10.57
C SER A 108 -12.62 4.62 10.29
N LEU A 109 -12.83 3.70 9.35
CA LEU A 109 -11.79 2.84 8.79
C LEU A 109 -11.73 3.05 7.28
N THR A 110 -10.53 3.23 6.73
CA THR A 110 -10.30 3.21 5.28
C THR A 110 -9.28 2.14 4.94
N ALA A 111 -9.71 1.08 4.27
CA ALA A 111 -8.82 0.03 3.77
C ALA A 111 -8.46 0.31 2.31
N LEU A 112 -7.16 0.26 2.00
CA LEU A 112 -6.59 0.57 0.71
C LEU A 112 -5.73 -0.60 0.24
N THR A 113 -5.88 -0.95 -1.03
CA THR A 113 -4.82 -1.66 -1.77
C THR A 113 -3.64 -0.72 -2.01
N ASP A 114 -2.47 -1.28 -2.32
CA ASP A 114 -1.27 -0.52 -2.71
C ASP A 114 -1.57 0.41 -3.90
N GLY A 115 -2.34 -0.07 -4.88
CA GLY A 115 -2.77 0.74 -6.03
C GLY A 115 -3.57 1.99 -5.66
N ALA A 116 -4.40 1.95 -4.62
CA ALA A 116 -5.08 3.13 -4.09
C ALA A 116 -4.16 3.99 -3.20
N GLY A 117 -3.29 3.35 -2.42
CA GLY A 117 -2.30 4.03 -1.57
C GLY A 117 -1.28 4.88 -2.35
N ARG A 118 -1.11 4.62 -3.66
CA ARG A 118 -0.24 5.41 -4.56
C ARG A 118 -0.51 6.91 -4.52
N TRP A 119 -1.75 7.34 -4.28
CA TRP A 119 -2.08 8.76 -4.15
C TRP A 119 -1.17 9.47 -3.12
N VAL A 120 -0.95 8.85 -1.96
CA VAL A 120 -0.05 9.34 -0.91
C VAL A 120 1.40 8.90 -1.13
N GLU A 121 1.63 7.63 -1.45
CA GLU A 121 2.97 7.04 -1.37
C GLU A 121 3.82 7.28 -2.62
N VAL A 122 3.20 7.40 -3.79
CA VAL A 122 3.89 7.55 -5.08
C VAL A 122 3.73 8.96 -5.62
N PHE A 123 2.49 9.44 -5.70
CA PHE A 123 2.14 10.72 -6.32
C PHE A 123 2.28 11.92 -5.37
N ARG A 124 2.30 11.68 -4.06
CA ARG A 124 2.51 12.73 -3.04
C ARG A 124 1.45 13.85 -3.11
N GLU A 125 0.24 13.51 -3.53
CA GLU A 125 -0.88 14.45 -3.71
C GLU A 125 -1.46 14.95 -2.37
N GLY A 126 -1.16 14.26 -1.27
CA GLY A 126 -1.54 14.68 0.07
C GLY A 126 -1.09 13.72 1.16
N THR A 127 -1.55 13.95 2.37
CA THR A 127 -1.30 13.10 3.53
C THR A 127 -2.36 11.99 3.66
N TRP A 128 -2.13 11.03 4.57
CA TRP A 128 -3.16 10.04 4.91
C TRP A 128 -4.44 10.68 5.49
N ALA A 129 -4.33 11.81 6.18
CA ALA A 129 -5.48 12.54 6.68
C ALA A 129 -6.29 13.15 5.51
N ASP A 130 -5.60 13.73 4.53
CA ASP A 130 -6.24 14.25 3.31
C ASP A 130 -6.92 13.14 2.52
N CYS A 131 -6.30 11.95 2.46
CA CYS A 131 -6.87 10.75 1.84
C CYS A 131 -8.19 10.33 2.51
N VAL A 132 -8.23 10.27 3.85
CA VAL A 132 -9.48 9.96 4.58
C VAL A 132 -10.52 11.06 4.34
N GLY A 133 -10.13 12.33 4.39
CA GLY A 133 -11.02 13.46 4.13
C GLY A 133 -11.62 13.44 2.73
N LEU A 134 -10.82 13.12 1.71
CA LEU A 134 -11.26 12.95 0.33
C LEU A 134 -12.29 11.83 0.21
N VAL A 135 -11.98 10.64 0.73
CA VAL A 135 -12.87 9.47 0.68
C VAL A 135 -14.15 9.70 1.47
N ALA A 136 -14.08 10.32 2.64
CA ALA A 136 -15.26 10.62 3.46
C ALA A 136 -16.18 11.66 2.79
N LYS A 137 -15.61 12.64 2.08
CA LYS A 137 -16.37 13.72 1.44
C LYS A 137 -16.93 13.34 0.07
N GLN A 138 -16.14 12.62 -0.74
CA GLN A 138 -16.41 12.40 -2.16
C GLN A 138 -16.56 10.92 -2.52
N GLY A 139 -16.32 10.02 -1.57
CA GLY A 139 -16.45 8.58 -1.72
C GLY A 139 -15.17 7.89 -2.21
N PRO A 140 -15.13 6.55 -2.11
CA PRO A 140 -14.00 5.73 -2.54
C PRO A 140 -13.57 5.92 -4.00
N GLN A 141 -14.54 6.11 -4.90
CA GLN A 141 -14.28 6.26 -6.34
C GLN A 141 -13.46 7.53 -6.64
N ALA A 142 -13.72 8.63 -5.91
CA ALA A 142 -12.98 9.88 -6.11
C ALA A 142 -11.48 9.71 -5.87
N LEU A 143 -11.06 8.94 -4.85
CA LEU A 143 -9.65 8.64 -4.63
C LEU A 143 -9.04 7.84 -5.80
N ILE A 144 -9.78 6.87 -6.36
CA ILE A 144 -9.31 6.09 -7.50
C ILE A 144 -9.18 6.99 -8.73
N ASP A 145 -10.12 7.91 -8.95
CA ASP A 145 -10.09 8.86 -10.06
C ASP A 145 -8.89 9.80 -9.96
N GLU A 146 -8.58 10.32 -8.76
CA GLU A 146 -7.36 11.11 -8.51
C GLU A 146 -6.08 10.32 -8.79
N VAL A 147 -6.02 9.04 -8.39
CA VAL A 147 -4.92 8.15 -8.76
C VAL A 147 -4.81 8.03 -10.29
N ARG A 148 -5.94 7.91 -11.01
CA ARG A 148 -5.93 7.79 -12.48
C ARG A 148 -5.49 9.08 -13.15
N ALA A 149 -5.89 10.24 -12.61
CA ALA A 149 -5.46 11.54 -13.09
C ALA A 149 -3.93 11.71 -12.94
N ALA A 150 -3.37 11.37 -11.76
CA ALA A 150 -1.93 11.42 -11.52
C ALA A 150 -1.16 10.43 -12.43
N GLU A 151 -1.69 9.22 -12.65
CA GLU A 151 -1.12 8.26 -13.60
C GLU A 151 -1.08 8.80 -15.04
N ALA A 152 -2.15 9.47 -15.48
CA ALA A 152 -2.27 10.05 -16.81
C ALA A 152 -1.41 11.31 -17.00
N ALA A 153 -1.15 12.06 -15.94
CA ALA A 153 -0.28 13.24 -15.95
C ALA A 153 1.21 12.87 -16.10
N ASP A 154 1.61 11.65 -15.71
CA ASP A 154 2.98 11.15 -15.81
C ASP A 154 3.01 9.72 -16.40
N PRO A 155 2.62 9.53 -17.68
CA PRO A 155 2.42 8.21 -18.27
C PRO A 155 3.71 7.37 -18.30
N ASP A 156 4.86 8.04 -18.47
CA ASP A 156 6.18 7.41 -18.52
C ASP A 156 6.83 7.24 -17.14
N GLY A 157 6.21 7.72 -16.06
CA GLY A 157 6.80 7.58 -14.72
C GLY A 157 8.11 8.33 -14.55
N THR A 158 8.24 9.49 -15.18
CA THR A 158 9.43 10.34 -15.13
C THR A 158 9.43 11.25 -13.92
N VAL A 159 8.27 11.83 -13.60
CA VAL A 159 8.08 12.68 -12.41
C VAL A 159 8.00 11.82 -11.16
N HIS A 160 7.26 10.70 -11.23
CA HIS A 160 7.09 9.74 -10.15
C HIS A 160 7.60 8.35 -10.58
N PRO A 161 8.91 8.05 -10.38
CA PRO A 161 9.53 6.77 -10.79
C PRO A 161 8.85 5.53 -10.22
N ARG A 162 8.23 4.75 -11.10
CA ARG A 162 7.44 3.55 -10.76
C ARG A 162 7.56 2.45 -11.81
N GLY A 163 7.30 1.20 -11.40
CA GLY A 163 7.46 0.01 -12.25
C GLY A 163 6.28 -0.27 -13.19
N LYS A 164 5.09 0.23 -12.85
CA LYS A 164 3.88 0.10 -13.66
C LYS A 164 3.23 1.47 -13.84
N GLY A 165 2.75 1.74 -15.06
CA GLY A 165 1.98 2.96 -15.36
C GLY A 165 0.71 3.02 -14.51
N ARG A 166 -0.01 1.90 -14.41
CA ARG A 166 -1.24 1.70 -13.66
C ARG A 166 -1.19 0.43 -12.80
N ASP A 167 -1.84 0.47 -11.63
CA ASP A 167 -2.15 -0.73 -10.83
C ASP A 167 -3.64 -0.86 -10.53
N ASP A 168 -4.06 -2.07 -10.18
CA ASP A 168 -5.41 -2.33 -9.69
C ASP A 168 -5.62 -1.59 -8.35
N ALA A 169 -6.79 -0.97 -8.17
CA ALA A 169 -7.07 -0.16 -7.00
C ALA A 169 -8.45 -0.49 -6.43
N ALA A 170 -8.47 -0.78 -5.14
CA ALA A 170 -9.66 -0.97 -4.33
C ALA A 170 -9.56 -0.17 -3.03
N VAL A 171 -10.69 0.38 -2.62
CA VAL A 171 -10.87 1.22 -1.44
C VAL A 171 -12.16 0.79 -0.75
N ILE A 172 -12.09 0.54 0.55
CA ILE A 172 -13.27 0.34 1.41
C ILE A 172 -13.25 1.44 2.46
N PHE A 173 -14.38 2.12 2.63
CA PHE A 173 -14.59 3.12 3.67
C PHE A 173 -15.77 2.70 4.54
N VAL A 174 -15.56 2.65 5.85
CA VAL A 174 -16.59 2.27 6.82
C VAL A 174 -16.64 3.31 7.92
N VAL A 175 -17.85 3.81 8.17
CA VAL A 175 -18.17 4.63 9.33
C VAL A 175 -18.92 3.76 10.34
N PRO A 176 -18.54 3.79 11.62
CA PRO A 176 -19.28 3.32 12.78
C PRO A 176 -20.79 3.45 12.77
#